data_AF-A0A950WRE2-F1
#
_entry.id   AF-A0A950WRE2-F1
#
_cell.length_a   1.000
_cell.length_b   1.000
_cell.length_c   1.000
_cell.angle_alpha   90.00
_cell.angle_beta   90.00
_cell.angle_gamma   90.00
#
_symmetry.space_group_name_H-M   'P 1'
#
loop_
_entity.id
_entity.type
_entity.pdbx_description
1 polymer ?
#
loop_
_entity_poly.entity_id
_entity_poly.type
_entity_poly.pdbx_seq_one_letter_code
_entity_poly.pdbx_strand_id
1 'polypeptide(L)'
;METIFAQVAADIWSVEPQDVVISLADTSLVGTIASRSTVTLSAAIHYASERLRTKVFAVAANIMECAPADLELRSGKVGVVGVPGMEVTLASVAQASRPGWDHRRPEGTEPGLEESFYCEPQTVTWSNATHLALVEVDVASGQIGIQHYVVAHDCGVVIKSDACRSANAGGLVQGLGGALVEGFVYDQQGQLLTGSLMDYALPRASDSPGVKLLHQVSPSPQSFGRQGRRRRRCRCRRRGDC
;
A
#
# COMPACT_ATOMS: atom_id res chain seq x y z
N MET A 1 5.32 -4.16 3.94
CA MET A 1 4.07 -4.53 3.23
C MET A 1 2.97 -4.87 4.22
N GLU A 2 3.24 -5.72 5.21
CA GLU A 2 2.32 -6.07 6.29
C GLU A 2 1.59 -4.85 6.87
N THR A 3 2.32 -3.82 7.32
CA THR A 3 1.72 -2.61 7.89
C THR A 3 0.84 -1.83 6.91
N ILE A 4 1.21 -1.80 5.62
CA ILE A 4 0.47 -1.05 4.59
C ILE A 4 -0.86 -1.75 4.30
N PHE A 5 -0.83 -3.07 4.09
CA PHE A 5 -2.03 -3.85 3.78
C PHE A 5 -2.92 -4.06 5.01
N ALA A 6 -2.35 -4.16 6.21
CA ALA A 6 -3.09 -4.14 7.46
C ALA A 6 -3.90 -2.84 7.59
N GLN A 7 -3.29 -1.70 7.25
CA GLN A 7 -3.98 -0.41 7.26
C GLN A 7 -5.09 -0.33 6.21
N VAL A 8 -4.88 -0.85 5.01
CA VAL A 8 -5.92 -0.92 3.96
C VAL A 8 -7.12 -1.75 4.43
N ALA A 9 -6.87 -2.95 4.96
CA ALA A 9 -7.92 -3.83 5.46
C ALA A 9 -8.64 -3.23 6.68
N ALA A 10 -7.89 -2.63 7.61
CA ALA A 10 -8.45 -1.96 8.78
C ALA A 10 -9.37 -0.80 8.40
N ASP A 11 -8.98 0.02 7.42
CA ASP A 11 -9.80 1.10 6.89
C ASP A 11 -11.11 0.59 6.26
N ILE A 12 -11.07 -0.56 5.58
CA ILE A 12 -12.26 -1.18 4.96
C ILE A 12 -13.20 -1.73 6.03
N TRP A 13 -12.66 -2.46 7.00
CA TRP A 13 -13.45 -3.12 8.05
C TRP A 13 -13.79 -2.23 9.24
N SER A 14 -13.31 -0.98 9.23
CA SER A 14 -13.44 -0.03 10.33
C SER A 14 -12.95 -0.61 11.66
N VAL A 15 -11.82 -1.32 11.65
CA VAL A 15 -11.15 -1.90 12.83
C VAL A 15 -9.82 -1.22 13.06
N GLU A 16 -9.15 -1.51 14.18
CA GLU A 16 -7.79 -1.03 14.41
C GLU A 16 -6.79 -1.89 13.62
N PRO A 17 -5.69 -1.31 13.08
CA PRO A 17 -4.68 -2.07 12.33
C PRO A 17 -4.06 -3.24 13.11
N GLN A 18 -4.05 -3.18 14.44
CA GLN A 18 -3.55 -4.24 15.32
C GLN A 18 -4.45 -5.48 15.35
N ASP A 19 -5.73 -5.34 14.98
CA ASP A 19 -6.69 -6.44 14.89
C ASP A 19 -6.57 -7.18 13.54
N VAL A 20 -5.68 -6.71 12.65
CA VAL A 20 -5.46 -7.28 11.32
C VAL A 20 -4.08 -7.93 11.26
N VAL A 21 -4.05 -9.23 10.96
CA VAL A 21 -2.83 -9.98 10.69
C VAL A 21 -2.68 -10.16 9.19
N ILE A 22 -1.51 -9.77 8.66
CA ILE A 22 -1.15 -9.99 7.26
C ILE A 22 -0.05 -11.05 7.23
N SER A 23 -0.30 -12.16 6.53
CA SER A 23 0.71 -13.19 6.26
C SER A 23 1.25 -13.02 4.85
N LEU A 24 2.57 -12.84 4.72
CA LEU A 24 3.30 -12.79 3.45
C LEU A 24 4.41 -13.86 3.52
N ALA A 25 4.77 -14.47 2.39
CA ALA A 25 5.85 -15.47 2.26
C ALA A 25 5.50 -16.94 2.58
N ASP A 26 4.34 -17.41 2.13
CA ASP A 26 4.17 -18.81 1.74
C ASP A 26 4.45 -18.92 0.22
N THR A 27 5.15 -19.94 -0.25
CA THR A 27 5.40 -20.15 -1.69
C THR A 27 4.12 -20.41 -2.48
N SER A 28 3.02 -20.72 -1.80
CA SER A 28 1.66 -20.70 -2.36
C SER A 28 1.13 -19.27 -2.65
N LEU A 29 1.81 -18.22 -2.18
CA LEU A 29 1.39 -16.82 -2.26
C LEU A 29 2.23 -15.98 -3.24
N VAL A 30 1.62 -14.89 -3.71
CA VAL A 30 2.07 -14.05 -4.82
C VAL A 30 3.41 -13.34 -4.55
N GLY A 31 4.34 -13.41 -5.51
CA GLY A 31 5.61 -12.67 -5.48
C GLY A 31 5.50 -11.18 -5.84
N THR A 32 6.47 -10.38 -5.37
CA THR A 32 6.51 -8.92 -5.57
C THR A 32 7.56 -8.52 -6.60
N ILE A 33 7.15 -7.79 -7.63
CA ILE A 33 8.04 -7.20 -8.65
C ILE A 33 7.38 -5.95 -9.26
N ALA A 34 8.17 -5.06 -9.85
CA ALA A 34 7.71 -3.95 -10.68
C ALA A 34 6.68 -3.02 -10.01
N SER A 35 6.82 -2.79 -8.70
CA SER A 35 5.92 -1.93 -7.90
C SER A 35 4.43 -2.30 -7.99
N ARG A 36 4.09 -3.54 -8.43
CA ARG A 36 2.70 -3.96 -8.69
C ARG A 36 1.88 -4.24 -7.44
N SER A 37 2.56 -4.56 -6.33
CA SER A 37 1.93 -5.10 -5.12
C SER A 37 0.83 -4.19 -4.56
N THR A 38 1.05 -2.87 -4.56
CA THR A 38 0.06 -1.92 -4.05
C THR A 38 -1.20 -1.91 -4.91
N VAL A 39 -1.08 -2.08 -6.23
CA VAL A 39 -2.22 -2.07 -7.15
C VAL A 39 -3.01 -3.38 -7.01
N THR A 40 -2.32 -4.51 -7.16
CA THR A 40 -2.97 -5.82 -7.22
C THR A 40 -3.49 -6.27 -5.86
N LEU A 41 -2.68 -6.15 -4.79
CA LEU A 41 -3.07 -6.64 -3.47
C LEU A 41 -4.12 -5.74 -2.82
N SER A 42 -4.02 -4.41 -2.96
CA SER A 42 -5.06 -3.52 -2.40
C SER A 42 -6.41 -3.73 -3.10
N ALA A 43 -6.40 -3.95 -4.42
CA ALA A 43 -7.59 -4.32 -5.18
C ALA A 43 -8.16 -5.66 -4.73
N ALA A 44 -7.32 -6.69 -4.60
CA ALA A 44 -7.73 -8.00 -4.13
C ALA A 44 -8.33 -7.96 -2.73
N ILE A 45 -7.69 -7.26 -1.79
CA ILE A 45 -8.19 -7.04 -0.42
C ILE A 45 -9.55 -6.34 -0.47
N HIS A 46 -9.70 -5.31 -1.30
CA HIS A 46 -10.96 -4.57 -1.42
C HIS A 46 -12.09 -5.46 -1.93
N TYR A 47 -11.90 -6.15 -3.05
CA TYR A 47 -12.95 -6.99 -3.63
C TYR A 47 -13.28 -8.22 -2.80
N ALA A 48 -12.27 -8.87 -2.20
CA ALA A 48 -12.50 -9.94 -1.24
C ALA A 48 -13.29 -9.43 -0.03
N SER A 49 -12.98 -8.23 0.46
CA SER A 49 -13.70 -7.61 1.58
C SER A 49 -15.13 -7.25 1.23
N GLU A 50 -15.43 -6.78 0.01
CA GLU A 50 -16.82 -6.51 -0.43
C GLU A 50 -17.67 -7.79 -0.50
N ARG A 51 -17.10 -8.88 -1.04
CA ARG A 51 -17.76 -10.20 -1.02
C ARG A 51 -18.00 -10.68 0.41
N LEU A 52 -16.98 -10.56 1.26
CA LEU A 52 -17.07 -11.00 2.65
C LEU A 52 -18.06 -10.14 3.44
N ARG A 53 -18.11 -8.83 3.18
CA ARG A 53 -19.07 -7.90 3.78
C ARG A 53 -20.50 -8.31 3.49
N THR A 54 -20.78 -8.82 2.29
CA THR A 54 -22.12 -9.32 1.94
C THR A 54 -22.53 -10.48 2.83
N LYS A 55 -21.63 -11.46 3.06
CA LYS A 55 -21.85 -12.57 4.00
C LYS A 55 -22.01 -12.08 5.45
N VAL A 56 -21.12 -11.19 5.90
CA VAL A 56 -21.17 -10.60 7.24
C VAL A 56 -22.49 -9.88 7.49
N PHE A 57 -22.95 -9.08 6.52
CA PHE A 57 -24.19 -8.32 6.64
C PHE A 57 -25.41 -9.23 6.59
N ALA A 58 -25.41 -10.30 5.80
CA ALA A 58 -26.48 -11.29 5.82
C ALA A 58 -26.62 -11.95 7.21
N VAL A 59 -25.51 -12.37 7.81
CA VAL A 59 -25.52 -12.97 9.16
C VAL A 59 -25.90 -11.95 10.23
N ALA A 60 -25.35 -10.73 10.18
CA ALA A 60 -25.66 -9.66 11.12
C ALA A 60 -27.14 -9.21 11.03
N ALA A 61 -27.68 -9.13 9.81
CA ALA A 61 -29.08 -8.84 9.54
C ALA A 61 -30.00 -9.90 10.15
N ASN A 62 -29.65 -11.18 10.02
CA ASN A 62 -30.42 -12.27 10.62
C ASN A 62 -30.39 -12.23 12.16
N ILE A 63 -29.27 -11.81 12.77
CA ILE A 63 -29.15 -11.65 14.23
C ILE A 63 -29.97 -10.46 14.74
N MET A 64 -29.98 -9.35 14.00
CA MET A 64 -30.63 -8.10 14.40
C MET A 64 -32.05 -7.93 13.85
N GLU A 65 -32.54 -8.91 13.09
CA GLU A 65 -33.87 -8.91 12.46
C GLU A 65 -34.14 -7.64 11.60
N CYS A 66 -33.14 -7.24 10.82
CA CYS A 66 -33.22 -6.05 9.95
C CYS A 66 -32.81 -6.37 8.50
N ALA A 67 -32.99 -5.40 7.58
CA ALA A 67 -32.51 -5.59 6.21
C ALA A 67 -30.97 -5.40 6.14
N PRO A 68 -30.23 -6.20 5.35
CA PRO A 68 -28.79 -6.01 5.15
C PRO A 68 -28.40 -4.63 4.59
N ALA A 69 -29.32 -3.99 3.85
CA ALA A 69 -29.11 -2.66 3.27
C ALA A 69 -29.08 -1.55 4.34
N ASP A 70 -29.66 -1.79 5.52
CA ASP A 70 -29.71 -0.83 6.62
C ASP A 70 -28.49 -0.95 7.55
N LEU A 71 -27.47 -1.72 7.15
CA LEU A 71 -26.30 -2.00 7.98
C LEU A 71 -25.06 -1.20 7.55
N GLU A 72 -24.29 -0.77 8.55
CA GLU A 72 -23.01 -0.12 8.39
C GLU A 72 -21.95 -0.71 9.32
N LEU A 73 -20.68 -0.58 8.92
CA LEU A 73 -19.55 -0.91 9.79
C LEU A 73 -19.24 0.26 10.72
N ARG A 74 -19.09 -0.02 12.02
CA ARG A 74 -18.80 0.95 13.07
C ARG A 74 -17.77 0.38 14.03
N SER A 75 -16.51 0.82 13.93
CA SER A 75 -15.46 0.51 14.93
C SER A 75 -15.41 -0.97 15.34
N GLY A 76 -15.28 -1.88 14.37
CA GLY A 76 -15.25 -3.33 14.60
C GLY A 76 -16.59 -4.00 14.92
N LYS A 77 -17.69 -3.29 14.66
CA LYS A 77 -19.07 -3.77 14.81
C LYS A 77 -19.85 -3.55 13.52
N VAL A 78 -20.95 -4.27 13.39
CA VAL A 78 -21.99 -4.03 12.39
C VAL A 78 -23.17 -3.43 13.13
N GLY A 79 -23.74 -2.34 12.63
CA GLY A 79 -24.90 -1.74 13.27
C GLY A 79 -25.87 -1.10 12.30
N VAL A 80 -27.09 -0.85 12.77
CA VAL A 80 -28.16 -0.29 11.94
C VAL A 80 -27.94 1.21 11.75
N VAL A 81 -28.01 1.67 10.51
CA VAL A 81 -27.85 3.07 10.12
C VAL A 81 -28.84 3.95 10.88
N GLY A 82 -28.34 4.99 11.54
CA GLY A 82 -29.19 5.96 12.25
C GLY A 82 -29.76 5.50 13.59
N VAL A 83 -29.52 4.25 14.02
CA VAL A 83 -29.98 3.73 15.33
C VAL A 83 -28.76 3.45 16.22
N PRO A 84 -28.39 4.36 17.13
CA PRO A 84 -27.34 4.14 18.10
C PRO A 84 -27.68 2.98 19.04
N GLY A 85 -26.74 2.09 19.31
CA GLY A 85 -26.91 0.98 20.25
C GLY A 85 -27.48 -0.31 19.65
N MET A 86 -28.07 -0.27 18.44
CA MET A 86 -28.43 -1.48 17.69
C MET A 86 -27.22 -1.94 16.88
N GLU A 87 -26.39 -2.79 17.49
CA GLU A 87 -25.13 -3.26 16.91
C GLU A 87 -24.74 -4.65 17.40
N VAL A 88 -23.98 -5.36 16.57
CA VAL A 88 -23.38 -6.66 16.86
C VAL A 88 -21.89 -6.61 16.54
N THR A 89 -21.07 -7.22 17.40
CA THR A 89 -19.61 -7.24 17.17
C THR A 89 -19.24 -8.17 16.01
N LEU A 90 -18.16 -7.87 15.29
CA LEU A 90 -17.65 -8.79 14.26
C LEU A 90 -17.32 -10.17 14.83
N ALA A 91 -16.88 -10.25 16.09
CA ALA A 91 -16.62 -11.52 16.79
C ALA A 91 -17.91 -12.35 16.97
N SER A 92 -19.01 -11.69 17.36
CA SER A 92 -20.32 -12.34 17.49
C SER A 92 -20.84 -12.82 16.13
N VAL A 93 -20.66 -12.03 15.07
CA VAL A 93 -21.02 -12.43 13.70
C VAL A 93 -20.18 -13.63 13.25
N ALA A 94 -18.88 -13.64 13.53
CA ALA A 94 -18.01 -14.76 13.24
C ALA A 94 -18.41 -16.03 13.99
N GLN A 95 -18.79 -15.91 15.26
CA GLN A 95 -19.32 -17.03 16.04
C GLN A 95 -20.62 -17.57 15.46
N ALA A 96 -21.54 -16.69 15.06
CA ALA A 96 -22.81 -17.05 14.43
C ALA A 96 -22.65 -17.72 13.06
N SER A 97 -21.53 -17.47 12.35
CA SER A 97 -21.24 -18.09 11.06
C SER A 97 -20.53 -19.45 11.15
N ARG A 98 -20.19 -19.92 12.36
CA ARG A 98 -19.40 -21.16 12.52
C ARG A 98 -20.13 -22.39 11.94
N PRO A 99 -19.38 -23.39 11.44
CA PRO A 99 -19.94 -24.72 11.19
C PRO A 99 -20.49 -25.31 12.48
N GLY A 100 -21.71 -25.85 12.44
CA GLY A 100 -22.38 -26.42 13.61
C GLY A 100 -23.89 -26.23 13.56
N TRP A 101 -24.64 -26.94 14.41
CA TRP A 101 -26.11 -26.90 14.41
C TRP A 101 -26.68 -25.62 15.06
N ASP A 102 -25.94 -24.97 15.96
CA ASP A 102 -26.33 -23.74 16.67
C ASP A 102 -25.84 -22.46 15.94
N HIS A 103 -25.90 -22.47 14.60
CA HIS A 103 -25.51 -21.31 13.80
C HIS A 103 -26.68 -20.32 13.67
N ARG A 104 -26.39 -19.04 13.46
CA ARG A 104 -27.40 -18.01 13.13
C ARG A 104 -27.27 -17.47 11.71
N ARG A 105 -26.72 -18.30 10.81
CA ARG A 105 -26.67 -18.01 9.37
C ARG A 105 -28.09 -18.07 8.77
N PRO A 106 -28.43 -17.15 7.84
CA PRO A 106 -29.64 -17.29 7.05
C PRO A 106 -29.58 -18.54 6.16
N GLU A 107 -30.74 -19.05 5.77
CA GLU A 107 -30.85 -20.22 4.89
C GLU A 107 -30.09 -19.99 3.57
N GLY A 108 -29.36 -21.00 3.09
CA GLY A 108 -28.53 -20.91 1.90
C GLY A 108 -27.17 -20.21 2.08
N THR A 109 -26.83 -19.72 3.28
CA THR A 109 -25.51 -19.14 3.55
C THR A 109 -24.53 -20.22 4.02
N GLU A 110 -23.41 -20.36 3.31
CA GLU A 110 -22.35 -21.31 3.66
C GLU A 110 -21.70 -21.02 5.03
N PRO A 111 -21.18 -22.03 5.74
CA PRO A 111 -20.44 -21.83 6.98
C PRO A 111 -19.14 -21.06 6.78
N GLY A 112 -18.69 -20.36 7.81
CA GLY A 112 -17.43 -19.62 7.81
C GLY A 112 -17.57 -18.16 7.36
N LEU A 113 -16.48 -17.41 7.50
CA LEU A 113 -16.35 -16.02 7.04
C LEU A 113 -14.99 -15.86 6.38
N GLU A 114 -14.87 -16.46 5.21
CA GLU A 114 -13.67 -16.42 4.40
C GLU A 114 -14.04 -16.13 2.95
N GLU A 115 -13.19 -15.37 2.28
CA GLU A 115 -13.32 -15.02 0.88
C GLU A 115 -11.93 -14.86 0.26
N SER A 116 -11.84 -15.18 -1.03
CA SER A 116 -10.64 -14.96 -1.83
C SER A 116 -10.98 -14.23 -3.12
N PHE A 117 -10.03 -13.44 -3.61
CA PHE A 117 -10.17 -12.73 -4.87
C PHE A 117 -8.82 -12.64 -5.58
N TYR A 118 -8.79 -13.06 -6.84
CA TYR A 118 -7.64 -12.91 -7.71
C TYR A 118 -7.86 -11.68 -8.59
N CYS A 119 -7.02 -10.66 -8.40
CA CYS A 119 -7.13 -9.43 -9.16
C CYS A 119 -6.27 -9.49 -10.42
N GLU A 120 -6.93 -9.33 -11.56
CA GLU A 120 -6.31 -9.12 -12.87
C GLU A 120 -6.61 -7.69 -13.33
N PRO A 121 -5.68 -6.73 -13.15
CA PRO A 121 -5.87 -5.37 -13.62
C PRO A 121 -6.02 -5.35 -15.14
N GLN A 122 -7.04 -4.66 -15.65
CA GLN A 122 -7.24 -4.50 -17.10
C GLN A 122 -6.11 -3.70 -17.77
N THR A 123 -5.44 -2.84 -17.00
CA THR A 123 -4.30 -2.07 -17.47
C THR A 123 -3.35 -1.74 -16.33
N VAL A 124 -2.19 -1.18 -16.66
CA VAL A 124 -1.20 -0.73 -15.68
C VAL A 124 -1.61 0.60 -15.07
N THR A 125 -1.22 0.85 -13.82
CA THR A 125 -1.34 2.20 -13.24
C THR A 125 -0.13 3.03 -13.63
N TRP A 126 -0.35 4.12 -14.36
CA TRP A 126 0.70 5.07 -14.67
C TRP A 126 0.98 5.95 -13.46
N SER A 127 2.25 5.97 -13.05
CA SER A 127 2.80 6.95 -12.12
C SER A 127 3.84 7.77 -12.87
N ASN A 128 4.11 8.97 -12.38
CA ASN A 128 5.16 9.81 -12.96
C ASN A 128 6.05 10.39 -11.87
N ALA A 129 7.25 10.78 -12.27
CA ALA A 129 8.13 11.57 -11.45
C ALA A 129 8.95 12.50 -12.35
N THR A 130 9.30 13.65 -11.82
CA THR A 130 10.24 14.60 -12.41
C THR A 130 11.34 14.86 -11.39
N HIS A 131 12.57 14.66 -11.83
CA HIS A 131 13.76 14.83 -11.01
C HIS A 131 14.51 16.07 -11.50
N LEU A 132 14.91 16.94 -10.59
CA LEU A 132 15.78 18.08 -10.86
C LEU A 132 16.99 18.01 -9.94
N ALA A 133 18.18 18.05 -10.54
CA ALA A 133 19.44 18.09 -9.82
C ALA A 133 20.22 19.35 -10.20
N LEU A 134 20.66 20.10 -9.21
CA LEU A 134 21.72 21.07 -9.37
C LEU A 134 23.03 20.40 -8.96
N VAL A 135 23.94 20.28 -9.92
CA VAL A 135 25.23 19.64 -9.74
C VAL A 135 26.35 20.64 -10.00
N GLU A 136 27.40 20.53 -9.21
CA GLU A 136 28.68 21.18 -9.42
C GLU A 136 29.67 20.13 -9.92
N VAL A 137 30.48 20.49 -10.92
CA VAL A 137 31.50 19.61 -11.48
C VAL A 137 32.83 20.32 -11.39
N ASP A 138 33.77 19.71 -10.65
CA ASP A 138 35.15 20.15 -10.67
C ASP A 138 35.79 19.69 -11.99
N VAL A 139 36.19 20.64 -12.83
CA VAL A 139 36.68 20.36 -14.19
C VAL A 139 38.06 19.69 -14.22
N ALA A 140 38.85 19.81 -13.15
CA ALA A 140 40.19 19.26 -13.08
C ALA A 140 40.18 17.78 -12.64
N SER A 141 39.30 17.43 -11.72
CA SER A 141 39.18 16.10 -11.11
C SER A 141 38.01 15.29 -11.63
N GLY A 142 37.03 15.93 -12.28
CA GLY A 142 35.77 15.31 -12.70
C GLY A 142 34.83 14.98 -11.54
N GLN A 143 35.12 15.43 -10.32
CA GLN A 143 34.26 15.19 -9.16
C GLN A 143 32.92 15.91 -9.31
N ILE A 144 31.84 15.19 -9.01
CA ILE A 144 30.48 15.70 -9.09
C ILE A 144 29.92 15.88 -7.68
N GLY A 145 29.57 17.11 -7.32
CA GLY A 145 28.88 17.45 -6.09
C GLY A 145 27.41 17.76 -6.36
N ILE A 146 26.49 17.07 -5.66
CA ILE A 146 25.06 17.36 -5.77
C ILE A 146 24.68 18.44 -4.74
N GLN A 147 24.43 19.65 -5.22
CA GLN A 147 24.10 20.80 -4.37
C GLN A 147 22.63 20.78 -3.93
N HIS A 148 21.73 20.50 -4.87
CA HIS A 148 20.30 20.40 -4.60
C HIS A 148 19.66 19.30 -5.43
N TYR A 149 18.75 18.55 -4.82
CA TYR A 149 17.97 17.54 -5.51
C TYR A 149 16.49 17.65 -5.14
N VAL A 150 15.63 17.76 -6.15
CA VAL A 150 14.18 17.85 -6.00
C VAL A 150 13.52 16.75 -6.79
N VAL A 151 12.60 16.02 -6.16
CA VAL A 151 11.74 15.05 -6.84
C VAL A 151 10.30 15.48 -6.69
N ALA A 152 9.63 15.72 -7.81
CA ALA A 152 8.18 15.83 -7.88
C ALA A 152 7.62 14.50 -8.37
N HIS A 153 6.82 13.80 -7.56
CA HIS A 153 6.29 12.48 -7.91
C HIS A 153 4.77 12.41 -7.73
N ASP A 154 4.13 11.63 -8.60
CA ASP A 154 2.72 11.30 -8.55
C ASP A 154 2.53 9.78 -8.67
N CYS A 155 2.22 9.15 -7.53
CA CYS A 155 1.84 7.75 -7.46
C CYS A 155 0.35 7.57 -7.14
N GLY A 156 -0.45 8.63 -7.36
CA GLY A 156 -1.85 8.67 -6.96
C GLY A 156 -2.00 8.80 -5.44
N VAL A 157 -2.98 8.08 -4.88
CA VAL A 157 -3.31 8.17 -3.45
C VAL A 157 -2.29 7.39 -2.62
N VAL A 158 -1.51 8.12 -1.83
CA VAL A 158 -0.56 7.51 -0.88
C VAL A 158 -1.30 6.86 0.28
N ILE A 159 -1.01 5.57 0.52
CA ILE A 159 -1.51 4.80 1.67
C ILE A 159 -0.74 5.22 2.93
N LYS A 160 0.60 5.19 2.89
CA LYS A 160 1.48 5.52 4.01
C LYS A 160 2.60 6.46 3.57
N SER A 161 2.58 7.69 4.09
CA SER A 161 3.50 8.77 3.70
C SER A 161 4.97 8.40 3.92
N ASP A 162 5.29 7.85 5.08
CA ASP A 162 6.69 7.60 5.45
C ASP A 162 7.30 6.48 4.60
N ALA A 163 6.52 5.44 4.32
CA ALA A 163 6.95 4.37 3.42
C ALA A 163 7.14 4.89 1.98
N CYS A 164 6.26 5.77 1.50
CA CYS A 164 6.41 6.40 0.19
C CYS A 164 7.66 7.29 0.13
N ARG A 165 7.91 8.07 1.19
CA ARG A 165 9.10 8.92 1.32
C ARG A 165 10.38 8.09 1.29
N SER A 166 10.44 7.02 2.09
CA SER A 166 11.60 6.13 2.16
C SER A 166 11.85 5.38 0.85
N ALA A 167 10.80 4.95 0.15
CA ALA A 167 10.93 4.32 -1.15
C ALA A 167 11.52 5.27 -2.21
N ASN A 168 11.06 6.53 -2.24
CA ASN A 168 11.63 7.54 -3.14
C ASN A 168 13.09 7.86 -2.79
N ALA A 169 13.41 8.00 -1.51
CA ALA A 169 14.79 8.26 -1.07
C ALA A 169 15.73 7.10 -1.42
N GLY A 170 15.32 5.85 -1.13
CA GLY A 170 16.11 4.67 -1.47
C GLY A 170 16.30 4.49 -2.98
N GLY A 171 15.23 4.68 -3.76
CA GLY A 171 15.30 4.63 -5.22
C GLY A 171 16.18 5.72 -5.82
N LEU A 172 16.19 6.92 -5.23
CA LEU A 172 17.11 7.97 -5.63
C LEU A 172 18.56 7.58 -5.38
N VAL A 173 18.91 7.14 -4.16
CA VAL A 173 20.29 6.78 -3.82
C VAL A 173 20.79 5.66 -4.72
N GLN A 174 19.95 4.65 -4.98
CA GLN A 174 20.28 3.58 -5.92
C GLN A 174 20.44 4.10 -7.36
N GLY A 175 19.59 5.02 -7.80
CA GLY A 175 19.71 5.65 -9.12
C GLY A 175 20.97 6.50 -9.27
N LEU A 176 21.38 7.21 -8.21
CA LEU A 176 22.64 7.95 -8.18
C LEU A 176 23.83 6.99 -8.21
N GLY A 177 23.73 5.85 -7.51
CA GLY A 177 24.71 4.76 -7.60
C GLY A 177 24.95 4.31 -9.02
N GLY A 178 23.89 3.86 -9.68
CA GLY A 178 23.92 3.45 -11.09
C GLY A 178 24.41 4.53 -12.05
N ALA A 179 24.16 5.81 -11.77
CA ALA A 179 24.53 6.91 -12.65
C ALA A 179 25.98 7.39 -12.47
N LEU A 180 26.53 7.31 -11.26
CA LEU A 180 27.77 8.02 -10.90
C LEU A 180 28.92 7.09 -10.51
N VAL A 181 28.65 5.92 -9.92
CA VAL A 181 29.69 5.12 -9.24
C VAL A 181 29.66 3.63 -9.57
N GLU A 182 28.49 3.05 -9.83
CA GLU A 182 28.34 1.61 -10.07
C GLU A 182 28.71 1.24 -11.51
N GLY A 183 29.39 0.12 -11.70
CA GLY A 183 29.69 -0.41 -13.02
C GLY A 183 30.22 -1.84 -12.98
N PHE A 184 29.79 -2.66 -13.94
CA PHE A 184 30.37 -3.98 -14.16
C PHE A 184 31.49 -3.88 -15.18
N VAL A 185 32.73 -4.04 -14.73
CA VAL A 185 33.91 -3.95 -15.60
C VAL A 185 34.45 -5.34 -15.86
N TYR A 186 34.57 -5.69 -17.14
CA TYR A 186 35.17 -6.95 -17.59
C TYR A 186 36.48 -6.67 -18.31
N ASP A 187 37.47 -7.54 -18.13
CA ASP A 187 38.68 -7.52 -18.93
C ASP A 187 38.46 -8.14 -20.33
N GLN A 188 39.51 -8.14 -21.16
CA GLN A 188 39.45 -8.69 -22.53
C GLN A 188 39.23 -10.21 -22.56
N GLN A 189 39.46 -10.90 -21.45
CA GLN A 189 39.29 -12.34 -21.28
C GLN A 189 37.92 -12.68 -20.69
N GLY A 190 37.09 -11.68 -20.40
CA GLY A 190 35.76 -11.84 -19.82
C GLY A 190 35.75 -12.06 -18.30
N GLN A 191 36.86 -11.81 -17.60
CA GLN A 191 36.88 -11.83 -16.13
C GLN A 191 36.23 -10.57 -15.58
N LEU A 192 35.34 -10.74 -14.60
CA LEU A 192 34.72 -9.62 -13.87
C LEU A 192 35.73 -9.01 -12.91
N LEU A 193 36.14 -7.77 -13.15
CA LEU A 193 37.08 -7.02 -12.32
C LEU A 193 36.40 -6.39 -11.10
N THR A 194 35.12 -6.05 -11.21
CA THR A 194 34.32 -5.45 -10.13
C THR A 194 33.49 -6.49 -9.38
N GLY A 195 34.13 -7.60 -8.99
CA GLY A 195 33.47 -8.75 -8.34
C GLY A 195 33.32 -8.62 -6.82
N SER A 196 33.89 -7.57 -6.22
CA SER A 196 33.87 -7.32 -4.78
C SER A 196 33.38 -5.90 -4.47
N LEU A 197 32.92 -5.65 -3.23
CA LEU A 197 32.54 -4.29 -2.79
C LEU A 197 33.74 -3.34 -2.61
N MET A 198 34.98 -3.84 -2.72
CA MET A 198 36.16 -2.97 -2.78
C MET A 198 36.28 -2.29 -4.15
N ASP A 199 35.80 -2.98 -5.20
CA ASP A 199 35.95 -2.57 -6.60
C ASP A 199 34.62 -2.06 -7.19
N TYR A 200 33.50 -2.60 -6.72
CA TYR A 200 32.15 -2.13 -7.04
C TYR A 200 31.69 -1.08 -6.03
N ALA A 201 31.77 0.18 -6.43
CA ALA A 201 31.49 1.31 -5.56
C ALA A 201 29.98 1.46 -5.31
N LEU A 202 29.52 1.03 -4.14
CA LEU A 202 28.18 1.34 -3.64
C LEU A 202 28.09 2.75 -3.09
N PRO A 203 26.94 3.45 -3.27
CA PRO A 203 26.67 4.73 -2.63
C PRO A 203 26.81 4.65 -1.11
N ARG A 204 27.56 5.59 -0.54
CA ARG A 204 27.70 5.77 0.91
C ARG A 204 26.70 6.79 1.42
N ALA A 205 26.52 6.85 2.73
CA ALA A 205 25.67 7.86 3.36
C ALA A 205 26.13 9.30 3.04
N SER A 206 27.43 9.53 2.89
CA SER A 206 28.02 10.81 2.48
C SER A 206 27.64 11.23 1.06
N ASP A 207 27.29 10.27 0.21
CA ASP A 207 27.00 10.49 -1.20
C ASP A 207 25.51 10.77 -1.42
N SER A 208 24.70 10.64 -0.36
CA SER A 208 23.26 10.88 -0.37
C SER A 208 22.98 12.37 -0.16
N PRO A 209 22.47 13.10 -1.17
CA PRO A 209 22.14 14.51 -1.01
C PRO A 209 20.88 14.69 -0.16
N GLY A 210 20.75 15.84 0.48
CA GLY A 210 19.48 16.27 1.02
C GLY A 210 18.43 16.39 -0.10
N VAL A 211 17.34 15.63 -0.01
CA VAL A 211 16.29 15.61 -1.05
C VAL A 211 15.03 16.35 -0.63
N LYS A 212 14.52 17.19 -1.52
CA LYS A 212 13.20 17.79 -1.40
C LYS A 212 12.18 16.97 -2.19
N LEU A 213 11.25 16.34 -1.48
CA LEU A 213 10.17 15.56 -2.08
C LEU A 213 8.88 16.39 -2.18
N LEU A 214 8.31 16.45 -3.37
CA LEU A 214 7.02 17.05 -3.67
C LEU A 214 6.08 15.95 -4.16
N HIS A 215 4.93 15.79 -3.53
CA HIS A 215 3.94 14.80 -3.92
C HIS A 215 2.74 15.47 -4.59
N GLN A 216 2.44 15.06 -5.82
CA GLN A 216 1.21 15.37 -6.53
C GLN A 216 0.28 14.16 -6.52
N VAL A 217 -1.02 14.42 -6.64
CA VAL A 217 -2.03 13.36 -6.56
C VAL A 217 -2.92 13.41 -7.78
N SER A 218 -2.72 12.45 -8.68
CA SER A 218 -3.58 12.14 -9.82
C SER A 218 -4.11 10.72 -9.63
N PRO A 219 -5.28 10.56 -8.98
CA PRO A 219 -5.83 9.23 -8.71
C PRO A 219 -6.05 8.47 -10.03
N SER A 220 -5.67 7.19 -10.08
CA SER A 220 -5.99 6.38 -11.24
C SER A 220 -7.51 6.14 -11.31
N PRO A 221 -8.13 6.14 -12.51
CA PRO A 221 -9.55 5.82 -12.68
C PRO A 221 -9.92 4.43 -12.14
N GLN A 222 -8.94 3.54 -12.05
CA GLN A 222 -9.08 2.16 -11.57
C GLN A 222 -8.60 1.98 -10.12
N SER A 223 -8.15 3.05 -9.46
CA SER A 223 -7.80 3.01 -8.03
C SER A 223 -9.05 2.77 -7.19
N PHE A 224 -9.07 1.66 -6.46
CA PHE A 224 -10.17 1.33 -5.56
C PHE A 224 -10.38 2.38 -4.47
N GLY A 225 -11.65 2.77 -4.30
CA GLY A 225 -12.16 3.32 -3.06
C GLY A 225 -11.84 4.79 -2.76
N ARG A 226 -12.34 5.76 -3.54
CA ARG A 226 -12.68 7.12 -3.02
C ARG A 226 -13.84 7.83 -3.73
N GLN A 227 -14.76 7.12 -4.39
CA GLN A 227 -15.97 7.76 -4.95
C GLN A 227 -16.94 8.31 -3.88
N GLY A 228 -16.72 8.03 -2.58
CA GLY A 228 -17.53 8.54 -1.46
C GLY A 228 -16.83 9.42 -0.41
N ARG A 229 -15.49 9.54 -0.38
CA ARG A 229 -14.80 10.42 0.60
C ARG A 229 -14.66 11.82 0.02
N ARG A 230 -15.64 12.70 0.33
CA ARG A 230 -15.53 14.17 0.18
C ARG A 230 -14.08 14.59 0.40
N ARG A 231 -13.49 15.22 -0.62
CA ARG A 231 -12.21 15.95 -0.67
C ARG A 231 -11.62 16.28 0.72
N ARG A 232 -11.05 15.30 1.43
CA ARG A 232 -10.08 15.60 2.47
C ARG A 232 -8.80 15.88 1.71
N ARG A 233 -8.66 17.15 1.28
CA ARG A 233 -7.36 17.72 0.92
C ARG A 233 -6.39 17.19 1.96
N CYS A 234 -5.35 16.45 1.54
CA CYS A 234 -4.17 16.33 2.36
C CYS A 234 -3.79 17.76 2.74
N ARG A 235 -4.11 18.17 3.97
CA ARG A 235 -3.51 19.36 4.56
C ARG A 235 -2.06 18.94 4.79
N CYS A 236 -1.24 19.05 3.74
CA CYS A 236 0.16 19.41 3.94
C CYS A 236 0.10 20.71 4.74
N ARG A 237 0.25 20.60 6.07
CA ARG A 237 0.55 21.75 6.90
C ARG A 237 1.80 22.35 6.29
N ARG A 238 1.65 23.53 5.69
CA ARG A 238 2.74 24.48 5.51
C ARG A 238 3.31 24.76 6.91
N ARG A 239 4.28 23.96 7.32
CA ARG A 239 5.40 24.38 8.16
C ARG A 239 6.58 24.22 7.20
N GLY A 240 7.11 25.27 6.57
CA GLY A 240 7.44 26.53 7.20
C GLY A 240 8.57 26.29 8.19
N ASP A 241 9.63 25.62 7.74
CA ASP A 241 10.98 25.74 8.26
C ASP A 241 11.90 25.73 7.04
N CYS A 242 12.76 26.75 7.00
CA CYS A 242 13.68 27.11 5.94
C CYS A 242 14.66 26.00 5.57
#